data_AF-A0A8D8BLG3-F1
#
_entry.id   AF-A0A8D8BLG3-F1
#
_cell.length_a   1.000
_cell.length_b   1.000
_cell.length_c   1.000
_cell.angle_alpha   90.00
_cell.angle_beta   90.00
_cell.angle_gamma   90.00
#
_symmetry.space_group_name_H-M   'P 1'
#
loop_
_entity.id
_entity.type
_entity.pdbx_description
1 polymer ?
#
loop_
_entity_poly.entity_id
_entity_poly.type
_entity_poly.pdbx_seq_one_letter_code
_entity_poly.pdbx_strand_id
1 'polypeptide(L)'
;SLASSINSDEAVVVGASIAAAILSGEKSPEIQDILWLDVVPRSIALDCGEEAAPRILISRNSTVPIKVKHRVRNFRETQLLYEGESAIVSDNVLLGRLKIEGDFGEELEDVGLLFSTDTNGILQAVVEGNIELKATLDKGRLERFEIDRIVYEHKKILLDKGRLE
;
A
#
# COMPACT_ATOMS: atom_id res chain seq x y z
N SER A 1 2.15 -35.99 -0.34
CA SER A 1 2.58 -34.59 -0.51
C SER A 1 2.20 -34.17 -1.92
N LEU A 2 1.31 -33.19 -2.08
CA LEU A 2 0.73 -32.84 -3.40
C LEU A 2 1.61 -31.94 -4.29
N ALA A 3 2.81 -31.56 -3.84
CA ALA A 3 3.59 -30.47 -4.43
C ALA A 3 5.07 -30.81 -4.63
N SER A 4 5.39 -31.97 -5.22
CA SER A 4 6.77 -32.33 -5.58
C SER A 4 7.02 -32.38 -7.09
N SER A 5 6.02 -32.03 -7.93
CA SER A 5 6.12 -32.09 -9.39
C SER A 5 6.50 -30.77 -10.06
N ILE A 6 6.59 -29.67 -9.31
CA ILE A 6 6.93 -28.34 -9.81
C ILE A 6 8.20 -27.88 -9.09
N ASN A 7 9.18 -27.41 -9.85
CA ASN A 7 10.42 -26.87 -9.31
C ASN A 7 10.11 -25.57 -8.51
N SER A 8 10.54 -25.51 -7.25
CA SER A 8 10.32 -24.34 -6.38
C SER A 8 10.95 -23.07 -6.94
N ASP A 9 12.06 -23.22 -7.65
CA ASP A 9 12.84 -22.09 -8.17
C ASP A 9 12.17 -21.47 -9.41
N GLU A 10 11.41 -22.29 -10.15
CA GLU A 10 10.71 -21.87 -11.37
C GLU A 10 9.26 -21.47 -11.10
N ALA A 11 8.63 -22.02 -10.06
CA ALA A 11 7.21 -21.78 -9.77
C ALA A 11 6.87 -20.30 -9.61
N VAL A 12 7.75 -19.54 -8.93
CA VAL A 12 7.56 -18.09 -8.73
C VAL A 12 7.66 -17.34 -10.06
N VAL A 13 8.62 -17.71 -10.91
CA VAL A 13 8.84 -17.07 -12.22
C VAL A 13 7.65 -17.32 -13.14
N VAL A 14 7.23 -18.58 -13.25
CA VAL A 14 6.09 -18.97 -14.09
C VAL A 14 4.80 -18.30 -13.61
N GLY A 15 4.55 -18.27 -12.29
CA GLY A 15 3.40 -17.59 -11.71
C GLY A 15 3.41 -16.08 -12.01
N ALA A 16 4.56 -15.43 -11.89
CA ALA A 16 4.72 -14.01 -12.22
C ALA A 16 4.51 -13.74 -13.71
N SER A 17 4.97 -14.62 -14.61
CA SER A 17 4.74 -14.49 -16.05
C SER A 17 3.26 -14.59 -16.41
N ILE A 18 2.53 -15.53 -15.81
CA ILE A 18 1.08 -15.67 -16.03
C ILE A 18 0.34 -14.43 -15.51
N ALA A 19 0.69 -13.94 -14.31
CA ALA A 19 0.12 -12.71 -13.77
C ALA A 19 0.40 -11.50 -14.68
N ALA A 20 1.61 -11.38 -15.22
CA ALA A 20 1.97 -10.31 -16.16
C ALA A 20 1.18 -10.41 -17.47
N ALA A 21 0.95 -11.61 -18.00
CA ALA A 21 0.13 -11.83 -19.20
C ALA A 21 -1.33 -11.40 -18.96
N ILE A 22 -1.92 -11.77 -17.81
CA ILE A 22 -3.27 -11.34 -17.40
C ILE A 22 -3.36 -9.81 -17.30
N LEU A 23 -2.41 -9.18 -16.60
CA LEU A 23 -2.38 -7.72 -16.42
C LEU A 23 -2.13 -6.95 -17.74
N SER A 24 -1.42 -7.56 -18.68
CA SER A 24 -1.17 -6.99 -20.01
C SER A 24 -2.36 -7.14 -20.96
N GLY A 25 -3.43 -7.83 -20.54
CA GLY A 25 -4.63 -8.06 -21.34
C GLY A 25 -4.46 -9.12 -22.42
N GLU A 26 -3.53 -10.06 -22.24
CA GLU A 26 -3.37 -11.20 -23.13
C GLU A 26 -4.62 -12.09 -23.09
N LYS A 27 -5.12 -12.48 -24.26
CA LYS A 27 -6.40 -13.20 -24.44
C LYS A 27 -6.18 -14.61 -24.97
N SER A 28 -5.08 -15.27 -24.63
CA SER A 28 -4.90 -16.67 -25.00
C SER A 28 -6.01 -17.52 -24.37
N PRO A 29 -6.49 -18.57 -25.07
CA PRO A 29 -7.55 -19.43 -24.55
C PRO A 29 -7.16 -20.13 -23.24
N GLU A 30 -5.86 -20.31 -22.96
CA GLU A 30 -5.40 -20.88 -21.69
C GLU A 30 -5.48 -19.90 -20.50
N ILE A 31 -5.55 -18.59 -20.74
CA ILE A 31 -5.47 -17.55 -19.69
C ILE A 31 -6.81 -16.83 -19.49
N GLN A 32 -7.71 -16.84 -20.48
CA GLN A 32 -8.99 -16.12 -20.42
C GLN A 32 -9.89 -16.52 -19.24
N ASP A 33 -9.80 -17.78 -18.78
CA ASP A 33 -10.63 -18.29 -17.68
C ASP A 33 -9.97 -18.12 -16.30
N ILE A 34 -8.80 -17.48 -16.23
CA ILE A 34 -8.06 -17.29 -14.97
C ILE A 34 -8.43 -15.92 -14.37
N LEU A 35 -9.07 -15.94 -13.20
CA LEU A 35 -9.29 -14.75 -12.38
C LEU A 35 -8.18 -14.64 -11.33
N TRP A 36 -7.40 -13.56 -11.41
CA TRP A 36 -6.41 -13.22 -10.38
C TRP A 36 -7.05 -12.29 -9.33
N LEU A 37 -7.07 -12.75 -8.07
CA LEU A 37 -7.61 -12.00 -6.95
C LEU A 37 -6.60 -12.02 -5.81
N ASP A 38 -6.25 -10.84 -5.29
CA ASP A 38 -5.33 -10.71 -4.16
C ASP A 38 -6.05 -10.14 -2.93
N VAL A 39 -5.43 -10.27 -1.75
CA VAL A 39 -5.99 -9.86 -0.47
C VAL A 39 -4.97 -9.13 0.40
N VAL A 40 -5.47 -8.26 1.28
CA VAL A 40 -4.63 -7.60 2.29
C VAL A 40 -4.21 -8.62 3.37
N PRO A 41 -2.91 -8.84 3.62
CA PRO A 41 -2.44 -9.91 4.49
C PRO A 41 -2.70 -9.66 5.99
N ARG A 42 -2.70 -8.40 6.42
CA ARG A 42 -2.92 -7.98 7.81
C ARG A 42 -3.81 -6.74 7.86
N SER A 43 -4.52 -6.57 8.96
CA SER A 43 -5.37 -5.41 9.16
C SER A 43 -4.55 -4.13 9.25
N ILE A 44 -5.05 -3.07 8.62
CA ILE A 44 -4.48 -1.73 8.67
C ILE A 44 -5.35 -0.91 9.60
N ALA A 45 -4.73 -0.30 10.61
CA ALA A 45 -5.42 0.47 11.63
C ALA A 45 -4.83 1.87 11.78
N LEU A 46 -5.69 2.81 12.15
CA LEU A 46 -5.34 4.17 12.52
C LEU A 46 -5.20 4.26 14.05
N ASP A 47 -4.11 4.86 14.49
CA ASP A 47 -3.91 5.19 15.89
C ASP A 47 -4.72 6.43 16.25
N CYS A 48 -5.67 6.26 17.18
CA CYS A 48 -6.53 7.33 17.68
C CYS A 48 -6.04 7.90 19.03
N GLY A 49 -4.83 7.56 19.48
CA GLY A 49 -4.25 8.03 20.73
C GLY A 49 -4.59 7.16 21.95
N GLU A 50 -4.01 7.50 23.10
CA GLU A 50 -4.01 6.65 24.31
C GLU A 50 -5.40 6.36 24.91
N GLU A 51 -6.38 7.23 24.69
CA GLU A 51 -7.73 7.09 25.26
C GLU A 51 -8.69 6.24 24.39
N ALA A 52 -8.29 5.89 23.16
CA ALA A 52 -9.16 5.22 22.20
C ALA A 52 -8.52 3.97 21.60
N ALA A 53 -9.32 2.91 21.43
CA ALA A 53 -8.88 1.72 20.70
C ALA A 53 -8.50 2.09 19.25
N PRO A 54 -7.46 1.44 18.68
CA PRO A 54 -7.09 1.67 17.29
C PRO A 54 -8.26 1.34 16.37
N ARG A 55 -8.47 2.19 15.37
CA ARG A 55 -9.54 2.00 14.42
C ARG A 55 -9.07 1.19 13.22
N ILE A 56 -9.58 -0.03 13.08
CA ILE A 56 -9.32 -0.85 11.89
C ILE A 56 -9.96 -0.18 10.67
N LEU A 57 -9.14 0.20 9.71
CA LEU A 57 -9.54 0.84 8.46
C LEU A 57 -9.81 -0.20 7.37
N ILE A 58 -8.91 -1.15 7.23
CA ILE A 58 -9.00 -2.27 6.28
C ILE A 58 -8.71 -3.55 7.05
N SER A 59 -9.61 -4.52 6.98
CA SER A 59 -9.43 -5.80 7.66
C SER A 59 -8.53 -6.74 6.86
N ARG A 60 -7.82 -7.62 7.55
CA ARG A 60 -7.13 -8.76 6.90
C ARG A 60 -8.06 -9.54 5.98
N ASN A 61 -7.49 -10.15 4.96
CA ASN A 61 -8.18 -10.91 3.91
C ASN A 61 -9.18 -10.08 3.08
N SER A 62 -9.18 -8.75 3.19
CA SER A 62 -9.97 -7.91 2.29
C SER A 62 -9.39 -8.00 0.89
N THR A 63 -10.25 -8.28 -0.09
CA THR A 63 -9.87 -8.34 -1.50
C THR A 63 -9.37 -7.00 -2.02
N VAL A 64 -8.24 -6.97 -2.74
CA VAL A 64 -7.76 -5.77 -3.45
C VAL A 64 -8.11 -5.85 -4.95
N PRO A 65 -8.41 -4.72 -5.61
CA PRO A 65 -8.42 -3.35 -5.07
C PRO A 65 -9.64 -3.07 -4.19
N ILE A 66 -9.45 -2.28 -3.12
CA ILE A 66 -10.52 -1.90 -2.19
C ILE A 66 -10.53 -0.39 -1.95
N LYS A 67 -11.73 0.16 -1.78
CA LYS A 67 -11.95 1.54 -1.33
C LYS A 67 -12.86 1.50 -0.11
N VAL A 68 -12.39 2.06 1.01
CA VAL A 68 -13.14 2.10 2.27
C VAL A 68 -13.21 3.54 2.76
N LYS A 69 -14.41 3.96 3.11
CA LYS A 69 -14.67 5.28 3.65
C LYS A 69 -14.87 5.18 5.16
N HIS A 70 -14.12 5.98 5.90
CA HIS A 70 -14.24 6.10 7.35
C HIS A 70 -14.42 7.56 7.75
N ARG A 71 -15.17 7.80 8.82
CA ARG A 71 -15.20 9.11 9.48
C ARG A 71 -14.47 9.04 10.80
N VAL A 72 -13.40 9.80 10.94
CA VAL A 72 -12.57 9.84 12.14
C VAL A 72 -12.87 11.13 12.88
N ARG A 73 -13.00 11.05 14.20
CA ARG A 73 -13.17 12.20 15.07
C ARG A 73 -11.85 12.57 15.74
N ASN A 74 -11.70 13.83 16.13
CA ASN A 74 -10.53 14.35 16.83
C ASN A 74 -9.23 14.05 16.06
N PHE A 75 -9.24 14.28 14.75
CA PHE A 75 -8.08 14.05 13.91
C PHE A 75 -7.09 15.22 14.11
N ARG A 76 -5.86 14.90 14.54
CA ARG A 76 -4.76 15.87 14.69
C ARG A 76 -4.02 16.09 13.38
N GLU A 77 -3.06 17.01 13.32
CA GLU A 77 -2.26 17.22 12.10
C GLU A 77 -1.63 15.92 11.55
N THR A 78 -1.15 15.04 12.43
CA THR A 78 -0.54 13.76 12.05
C THR A 78 -1.04 12.63 12.94
N GLN A 79 -1.41 11.50 12.31
CA GLN A 79 -1.74 10.25 13.00
C GLN A 79 -0.92 9.09 12.45
N LEU A 80 -0.65 8.09 13.30
CA LEU A 80 0.15 6.93 12.93
C LEU A 80 -0.76 5.82 12.37
N LEU A 81 -0.27 5.12 11.35
CA LEU A 81 -0.90 3.94 10.77
C LEU A 81 -0.10 2.70 11.14
N TYR A 82 -0.80 1.64 11.53
CA TYR A 82 -0.21 0.37 11.94
C TYR A 82 -0.78 -0.80 11.15
N GLU A 83 0.06 -1.80 10.90
CA GLU A 83 -0.30 -3.08 10.32
C GLU A 83 -0.22 -4.17 11.39
N GLY A 84 -1.35 -4.78 11.68
CA GLY A 84 -1.41 -5.96 12.52
C GLY A 84 -2.73 -6.21 13.23
N GLU A 85 -2.69 -7.22 14.08
CA GLU A 85 -3.87 -7.81 14.73
C GLU A 85 -3.81 -7.69 16.26
N SER A 86 -2.73 -7.12 16.82
CA SER A 86 -2.66 -6.89 18.26
C SER A 86 -3.60 -5.77 18.65
N ALA A 87 -4.29 -5.94 19.78
CA ALA A 87 -5.10 -4.88 20.38
C ALA A 87 -4.23 -3.73 20.90
N ILE A 88 -2.97 -4.01 21.24
CA ILE A 88 -2.00 -3.01 21.69
C ILE A 88 -1.28 -2.48 20.45
N VAL A 89 -1.42 -1.18 20.19
CA VAL A 89 -0.88 -0.52 18.98
C VAL A 89 0.63 -0.66 18.86
N SER A 90 1.36 -0.57 19.98
CA SER A 90 2.82 -0.69 20.02
C SER A 90 3.36 -2.06 19.61
N ASP A 91 2.53 -3.11 19.62
CA ASP A 91 2.92 -4.46 19.23
C ASP A 91 2.74 -4.71 17.72
N ASN A 92 2.11 -3.77 17.02
CA ASN A 92 1.90 -3.83 15.58
C ASN A 92 3.03 -3.13 14.82
N VAL A 93 3.13 -3.41 13.52
CA VAL A 93 4.16 -2.82 12.67
C VAL A 93 3.72 -1.42 12.25
N LEU A 94 4.54 -0.39 12.53
CA LEU A 94 4.27 0.96 12.03
C LEU A 94 4.34 0.98 10.50
N LEU A 95 3.22 1.29 9.84
CA LEU A 95 3.11 1.44 8.39
C LEU A 95 3.49 2.83 7.90
N GLY A 96 3.39 3.85 8.74
CA GLY A 96 3.70 5.21 8.37
C GLY A 96 2.81 6.19 9.10
N ARG A 97 2.83 7.43 8.61
CA ARG A 97 2.10 8.55 9.19
C ARG A 97 1.17 9.10 8.14
N LEU A 98 -0.09 9.26 8.55
CA LEU A 98 -1.08 10.00 7.80
C LEU A 98 -1.01 11.45 8.27
N LYS A 99 -0.46 12.32 7.42
CA LYS A 99 -0.45 13.76 7.66
C LYS A 99 -1.57 14.42 6.87
N ILE A 100 -2.37 15.25 7.53
CA ILE A 100 -3.33 16.14 6.87
C ILE A 100 -2.78 17.55 6.92
N GLU A 101 -2.58 18.15 5.74
CA GLU A 101 -2.08 19.52 5.60
C GLU A 101 -3.21 20.46 5.19
N GLY A 102 -3.28 21.65 5.79
CA GLY A 102 -4.18 22.75 5.44
C GLY A 102 -4.49 23.66 6.64
N ASP A 103 -5.39 24.64 6.44
CA ASP A 103 -5.80 25.57 7.50
C ASP A 103 -6.96 24.97 8.31
N PHE A 104 -6.66 24.49 9.51
CA PHE A 104 -7.62 24.02 10.50
C PHE A 104 -7.11 24.35 11.91
N GLY A 105 -7.99 24.28 12.91
CA GLY A 105 -7.61 24.46 14.31
C GLY A 105 -6.64 23.36 14.79
N GLU A 106 -6.48 23.18 16.10
CA GLU A 106 -5.58 22.14 16.62
C GLU A 106 -6.01 20.72 16.21
N GLU A 107 -7.32 20.49 16.12
CA GLU A 107 -7.90 19.20 15.76
C GLU A 107 -9.11 19.39 14.83
N LEU A 108 -9.38 18.39 14.00
CA LEU A 108 -10.58 18.28 13.18
C LEU A 108 -11.59 17.35 13.86
N GLU A 109 -12.78 17.87 14.16
CA GLU A 109 -13.81 17.12 14.91
C GLU A 109 -14.44 15.97 14.11
N ASP A 110 -14.64 16.12 12.80
CA ASP A 110 -15.16 15.08 11.90
C ASP A 110 -14.47 15.16 10.54
N VAL A 111 -13.63 14.16 10.23
CA VAL A 111 -12.95 14.04 8.95
C VAL A 111 -13.37 12.76 8.27
N GLY A 112 -13.97 12.90 7.08
CA GLY A 112 -14.14 11.77 6.18
C GLY A 112 -12.80 11.46 5.52
N LEU A 113 -12.35 10.20 5.62
CA LEU A 113 -11.16 9.70 4.96
C LEU A 113 -11.54 8.54 4.06
N LEU A 114 -11.15 8.64 2.79
CA LEU A 114 -11.23 7.56 1.82
C LEU A 114 -9.87 6.89 1.74
N PHE A 115 -9.81 5.64 2.21
CA PHE A 115 -8.66 4.78 2.06
C PHE A 115 -8.86 3.89 0.85
N SER A 116 -7.84 3.80 0.00
CA SER A 116 -7.86 2.88 -1.13
C SER A 116 -6.56 2.11 -1.23
N THR A 117 -6.65 0.83 -1.55
CA THR A 117 -5.50 0.01 -1.90
C THR A 117 -5.65 -0.41 -3.37
N ASP A 118 -4.62 -0.16 -4.17
CA ASP A 118 -4.60 -0.56 -5.58
C ASP A 118 -4.23 -2.05 -5.75
N THR A 119 -4.20 -2.51 -7.00
CA THR A 119 -3.84 -3.90 -7.34
C THR A 119 -2.42 -4.29 -6.95
N ASN A 120 -1.55 -3.32 -6.64
CA ASN A 120 -0.17 -3.56 -6.21
C ASN A 120 -0.05 -3.52 -4.67
N GLY A 121 -1.15 -3.33 -3.94
CA GLY A 121 -1.13 -3.21 -2.49
C GLY A 121 -0.73 -1.81 -1.99
N ILE A 122 -0.69 -0.79 -2.86
CA ILE A 122 -0.31 0.57 -2.44
C ILE A 122 -1.49 1.24 -1.74
N LEU A 123 -1.32 1.54 -0.46
CA LEU A 123 -2.28 2.30 0.33
C LEU A 123 -2.23 3.79 -0.03
N GLN A 124 -3.40 4.36 -0.30
CA GLN A 124 -3.62 5.77 -0.50
C GLN A 124 -4.73 6.24 0.43
N ALA A 125 -4.62 7.47 0.91
CA ALA A 125 -5.62 8.12 1.73
C ALA A 125 -5.97 9.46 1.11
N VAL A 126 -7.26 9.80 1.07
CA VAL A 126 -7.79 11.06 0.54
C VAL A 126 -8.80 11.61 1.53
N VAL A 127 -8.80 12.92 1.74
CA VAL A 127 -9.81 13.58 2.58
C VAL A 127 -11.10 13.74 1.78
N GLU A 128 -12.23 13.40 2.39
CA GLU A 128 -13.55 13.60 1.82
C GLU A 128 -14.03 15.03 2.08
N GLY A 129 -14.24 15.78 0.99
CA GLY A 129 -14.76 17.14 1.02
C GLY A 129 -13.94 18.10 0.15
N ASN A 130 -14.49 19.29 -0.10
CA ASN A 130 -13.84 20.38 -0.86
C ASN A 130 -12.99 21.30 0.05
N ILE A 131 -12.46 20.76 1.14
CA ILE A 131 -11.50 21.50 1.97
C ILE A 131 -10.14 21.27 1.31
N GLU A 132 -9.28 22.29 1.25
CA GLU A 132 -7.90 22.20 0.71
C GLU A 132 -6.99 21.33 1.61
N LEU A 133 -7.48 20.16 2.04
CA LEU A 133 -6.80 19.22 2.91
C LEU A 133 -6.17 18.11 2.08
N LYS A 134 -4.86 17.94 2.24
CA LYS A 134 -4.11 16.88 1.56
C LYS A 134 -3.66 15.83 2.57
N ALA A 135 -4.03 14.58 2.31
CA ALA A 135 -3.56 13.41 3.04
C ALA A 135 -2.27 12.86 2.38
N THR A 136 -1.21 12.66 3.16
CA THR A 136 0.05 12.07 2.68
C THR A 136 0.49 10.92 3.59
N LEU A 137 1.00 9.84 2.97
CA LEU A 137 1.63 8.68 3.62
C LEU A 137 3.15 8.75 3.42
N ASP A 138 3.95 8.64 4.47
CA ASP A 138 5.38 8.93 4.42
C ASP A 138 6.33 7.71 4.28
N LYS A 139 5.92 6.51 4.72
CA LYS A 139 6.86 5.37 4.81
C LYS A 139 7.30 4.85 3.43
N GLY A 140 8.62 4.82 3.22
CA GLY A 140 9.26 4.13 2.09
C GLY A 140 9.05 4.80 0.73
N ARG A 141 8.46 5.99 0.69
CA ARG A 141 8.31 6.75 -0.55
C ARG A 141 9.58 7.55 -0.81
N LEU A 142 10.17 7.34 -1.98
CA LEU A 142 11.25 8.16 -2.49
C LEU A 142 10.67 9.36 -3.23
N GLU A 143 11.30 10.51 -3.05
CA GLU A 143 10.96 11.69 -3.82
C GLU A 143 11.34 11.52 -5.29
N ARG A 144 10.68 12.26 -6.18
CA ARG A 144 10.90 12.09 -7.62
C ARG A 144 12.37 12.27 -8.01
N PHE A 145 13.05 13.23 -7.39
CA PHE A 145 14.47 13.49 -7.65
C PHE A 145 15.37 12.33 -7.18
N GLU A 146 15.02 11.64 -6.10
CA GLU A 146 15.78 10.48 -5.61
C GLU A 146 15.62 9.30 -6.57
N ILE A 147 14.40 9.07 -7.07
CA ILE A 147 14.13 8.06 -8.09
C ILE A 147 14.95 8.34 -9.35
N ASP A 148 14.90 9.57 -9.86
CA ASP A 148 15.62 9.93 -11.09
C ASP A 148 17.14 9.83 -10.89
N ARG A 149 17.64 10.18 -9.70
CA ARG A 149 19.06 10.00 -9.33
C ARG A 149 19.46 8.52 -9.31
N ILE A 150 18.69 7.66 -8.65
CA ILE A 150 18.97 6.21 -8.57
C ILE A 150 18.97 5.60 -9.99
N VAL A 151 18.00 5.97 -10.82
CA VAL A 151 17.92 5.50 -12.22
C VAL A 151 19.14 5.96 -13.03
N TYR A 152 19.57 7.21 -12.85
CA TYR A 152 20.75 7.75 -13.52
C TYR A 152 22.05 7.04 -13.07
N GLU A 153 22.26 6.90 -11.77
CA GLU A 153 23.42 6.21 -11.21
C GLU A 153 23.47 4.74 -11.68
N HIS A 154 22.33 4.05 -11.70
CA HIS A 154 22.25 2.67 -12.19
C HIS A 154 22.60 2.56 -13.69
N LYS A 155 22.06 3.45 -14.54
CA LYS A 155 22.42 3.49 -15.97
C LYS A 155 23.91 3.70 -16.19
N LYS A 156 24.54 4.56 -15.37
CA LYS A 156 25.98 4.79 -15.41
C LYS A 156 26.77 3.52 -15.06
N ILE A 157 26.37 2.80 -14.00
CA ILE A 157 27.01 1.53 -13.60
C ILE A 157 26.92 0.49 -14.72
N LEU A 158 25.77 0.39 -15.39
CA LEU A 158 25.60 -0.54 -16.52
C LEU A 158 26.52 -0.20 -17.70
N LEU A 159 26.65 1.09 -18.03
CA LEU A 159 27.55 1.56 -19.09
C LEU A 159 29.02 1.31 -18.74
N ASP A 160 29.41 1.52 -17.49
CA ASP A 160 30.79 1.29 -17.04
C ASP A 160 31.12 -0.21 -17.00
N LYS A 161 30.17 -1.08 -16.61
CA LYS A 161 30.32 -2.54 -16.68
C LYS A 161 30.41 -3.07 -18.11
N GLY A 162 29.56 -2.58 -19.01
CA GLY A 162 29.60 -2.96 -20.43
C GLY A 162 30.82 -2.44 -21.20
N ARG A 163 31.65 -1.58 -20.59
CA ARG A 163 32.95 -1.16 -21.11
C ARG A 163 34.13 -1.97 -20.55
N LEU A 164 33.89 -2.75 -19.50
CA LEU A 164 34.88 -3.60 -18.83
C LEU A 164 34.81 -5.07 -19.29
N GLU A 165 33.77 -5.44 -20.04
CA GLU A 165 33.66 -6.68 -20.82
C GLU A 165 34.07 -6.44 -22.28
#